data_AF-A0A354JTM1-F1
#
_entry.id   AF-A0A354JTM1-F1
#
_cell.length_a   1.000
_cell.length_b   1.000
_cell.length_c   1.000
_cell.angle_alpha   90.00
_cell.angle_beta   90.00
_cell.angle_gamma   90.00
#
_symmetry.space_group_name_H-M   'P 1'
#
loop_
_entity.id
_entity.type
_entity.pdbx_description
1 polymer ?
#
loop_
_entity_poly.entity_id
_entity_poly.type
_entity_poly.pdbx_seq_one_letter_code
_entity_poly.pdbx_strand_id
1 'polypeptide(L)'
;MYDFLKEGAATEEEIDSHYHQTLQAIEYLELKNMLRKEEDRLGAIMKINSGAGGTESMDWAAMLMRMYMRWGERNGYEVKVIDAQDGEEAGIKSCTLEFVG
;
A
#
# COMPACT_ATOMS: atom_id res chain seq x y z
N MET A 1 -9.76 -31.48 -10.31
CA MET A 1 -10.95 -30.60 -10.54
C MET A 1 -11.41 -30.70 -11.99
N TYR A 2 -10.53 -30.40 -12.96
CA TYR A 2 -10.85 -30.48 -14.39
C TYR A 2 -11.26 -31.89 -14.84
N ASP A 3 -10.63 -32.93 -14.27
CA ASP A 3 -11.01 -34.32 -14.53
C ASP A 3 -12.38 -34.68 -13.96
N PHE A 4 -12.78 -34.09 -12.82
CA PHE A 4 -14.12 -34.27 -12.24
C PHE A 4 -15.22 -33.59 -13.05
N LEU A 5 -14.93 -32.44 -13.70
CA LEU A 5 -15.86 -31.82 -14.66
C LEU A 5 -16.06 -32.73 -15.89
N LYS A 6 -14.98 -33.32 -16.42
CA LYS A 6 -15.09 -34.28 -17.53
C LYS A 6 -15.91 -35.52 -17.15
N GLU A 7 -15.85 -35.91 -15.89
CA GLU A 7 -16.63 -37.03 -15.33
C GLU A 7 -18.06 -36.62 -14.90
N GLY A 8 -18.45 -35.35 -15.07
CA GLY A 8 -19.76 -34.83 -14.67
C GLY A 8 -19.99 -34.73 -13.16
N ALA A 9 -18.92 -34.90 -12.37
CA ALA A 9 -18.92 -34.90 -10.90
C ALA A 9 -18.65 -33.51 -10.29
N ALA A 10 -18.42 -32.49 -11.13
CA ALA A 10 -18.27 -31.09 -10.73
C ALA A 10 -18.88 -30.16 -11.80
N THR A 11 -19.36 -28.98 -11.40
CA THR A 11 -19.88 -27.97 -12.35
C THR A 11 -18.79 -26.99 -12.79
N GLU A 12 -19.02 -26.26 -13.89
CA GLU A 12 -18.13 -25.17 -14.32
C GLU A 12 -18.03 -24.07 -13.26
N GLU A 13 -19.16 -23.73 -12.62
CA GLU A 13 -19.23 -22.73 -11.54
C GLU A 13 -18.37 -23.12 -10.32
N GLU A 14 -18.35 -24.41 -9.96
CA GLU A 14 -17.49 -24.94 -8.89
C GLU A 14 -16.01 -24.84 -9.26
N ILE A 15 -15.65 -25.07 -10.52
CA ILE A 15 -14.28 -24.90 -11.03
C ILE A 15 -13.85 -23.43 -10.98
N ASP A 16 -14.68 -22.52 -11.46
CA ASP A 16 -14.36 -21.09 -11.47
C ASP A 16 -14.21 -20.55 -10.04
N SER A 17 -15.09 -20.97 -9.13
CA SER A 17 -14.97 -20.67 -7.70
C SER A 17 -13.62 -21.14 -7.14
N HIS A 18 -13.23 -22.39 -7.38
CA HIS A 18 -11.95 -22.92 -6.92
C HIS A 18 -10.73 -22.26 -7.59
N TYR A 19 -10.84 -21.88 -8.86
CA TYR A 19 -9.82 -21.13 -9.55
C TYR A 19 -9.58 -19.78 -8.87
N HIS A 20 -10.64 -19.01 -8.61
CA HIS A 20 -10.54 -17.73 -7.92
C HIS A 20 -9.99 -17.86 -6.50
N GLN A 21 -10.42 -18.87 -5.74
CA GLN A 21 -9.88 -19.14 -4.40
C GLN A 21 -8.38 -19.46 -4.46
N THR A 22 -7.96 -20.26 -5.44
CA THR A 22 -6.55 -20.61 -5.61
C THR A 22 -5.72 -19.39 -5.98
N LEU A 23 -6.24 -18.53 -6.86
CA LEU A 23 -5.57 -17.29 -7.26
C LEU A 23 -5.34 -16.37 -6.05
N GLN A 24 -6.38 -16.15 -5.24
CA GLN A 24 -6.29 -15.36 -4.00
C GLN A 24 -5.29 -15.95 -3.01
N ALA A 25 -5.26 -17.28 -2.87
CA ALA A 25 -4.31 -17.96 -1.98
C ALA A 25 -2.86 -17.78 -2.46
N ILE A 26 -2.61 -17.82 -3.77
CA ILE A 26 -1.30 -17.59 -4.38
C ILE A 26 -0.86 -16.14 -4.13
N GLU A 27 -1.70 -15.15 -4.43
CA GLU A 27 -1.39 -13.73 -4.21
C GLU A 27 -1.04 -13.45 -2.74
N TYR A 28 -1.78 -14.05 -1.82
CA TYR A 28 -1.50 -13.93 -0.39
C TYR A 28 -0.16 -14.55 0.01
N LEU A 29 0.19 -15.72 -0.56
CA LEU A 29 1.49 -16.36 -0.32
C LEU A 29 2.64 -15.55 -0.91
N GLU A 30 2.46 -14.96 -2.08
CA GLU A 30 3.45 -14.08 -2.71
C GLU A 30 3.71 -12.84 -1.85
N LEU A 31 2.65 -12.19 -1.36
CA LEU A 31 2.78 -11.06 -0.43
C LEU A 31 3.55 -11.45 0.83
N LYS A 32 3.21 -12.59 1.45
CA LYS A 32 3.96 -13.11 2.61
C LYS A 32 5.42 -13.37 2.32
N ASN A 33 5.73 -13.89 1.13
CA ASN A 33 7.10 -14.16 0.73
C ASN A 33 7.88 -12.86 0.44
N MET A 34 7.20 -11.83 -0.07
CA MET A 34 7.80 -10.50 -0.23
C MET A 34 8.12 -9.86 1.13
N LEU A 35 7.22 -10.00 2.11
CA LEU A 35 7.30 -9.40 3.45
C LEU A 35 7.89 -10.34 4.51
N ARG A 36 8.91 -11.12 4.14
CA ARG A 36 9.48 -12.17 5.00
C ARG A 36 10.66 -11.74 5.85
N LYS A 37 11.17 -10.51 5.66
CA LYS A 37 12.35 -10.04 6.39
C LYS A 37 11.94 -9.60 7.80
N GLU A 38 12.90 -9.56 8.71
CA GLU A 38 12.63 -9.14 10.09
C GLU A 38 12.20 -7.66 10.14
N GLU A 39 12.75 -6.84 9.26
CA GLU A 39 12.47 -5.42 9.14
C GLU A 39 11.07 -5.12 8.63
N ASP A 40 10.43 -6.04 7.91
CA ASP A 40 9.07 -5.85 7.37
C ASP A 40 8.00 -5.79 8.47
N ARG A 41 8.37 -6.16 9.72
CA ARG A 41 7.52 -6.03 10.92
C ARG A 41 7.69 -4.70 11.65
N LEU A 42 8.69 -3.90 11.25
CA LEU A 42 8.97 -2.63 11.89
C LEU A 42 8.08 -1.53 11.31
N GLY A 43 7.92 -0.45 12.08
CA GLY A 43 7.33 0.77 11.54
C GLY A 43 8.15 1.32 10.38
N ALA A 44 7.49 2.09 9.51
CA ALA A 44 8.10 2.67 8.33
C ALA A 44 8.25 4.19 8.47
N ILE A 45 9.42 4.71 8.10
CA ILE A 45 9.63 6.15 7.94
C ILE A 45 9.52 6.49 6.45
N MET A 46 8.56 7.36 6.12
CA MET A 46 8.37 7.87 4.77
C MET A 46 8.73 9.34 4.69
N LYS A 47 9.72 9.66 3.85
CA LYS A 47 10.14 11.05 3.59
C LYS A 47 9.67 11.49 2.21
N ILE A 48 8.92 12.58 2.16
CA ILE A 48 8.48 13.24 0.92
C ILE A 48 9.29 14.52 0.77
N ASN A 49 9.88 14.73 -0.41
CA ASN A 49 10.58 15.96 -0.75
C ASN A 49 9.99 16.52 -2.04
N SER A 50 9.72 17.82 -2.08
CA SER A 50 9.33 18.49 -3.31
C SER A 50 10.46 18.43 -4.33
N GLY A 51 10.16 18.01 -5.55
CA GLY A 51 11.12 17.99 -6.66
C GLY A 51 11.40 19.39 -7.22
N ALA A 52 12.04 19.42 -8.40
CA ALA A 52 12.22 20.66 -9.14
C ALA A 52 10.86 21.15 -9.68
N GLY A 53 10.55 22.44 -9.49
CA GLY A 53 9.29 23.05 -9.94
C GLY A 53 8.70 24.11 -9.01
N GLY A 54 9.39 24.48 -7.93
CA GLY A 54 8.97 25.59 -7.07
C GLY A 54 7.64 25.32 -6.36
N THR A 55 6.78 26.33 -6.27
CA THR A 55 5.54 26.32 -5.48
C THR A 55 4.56 25.20 -5.90
N GLU A 56 4.43 24.88 -7.18
CA GLU A 56 3.54 23.81 -7.65
C GLU A 56 3.98 22.43 -7.18
N SER A 57 5.30 22.17 -7.19
CA SER A 57 5.86 20.92 -6.66
C SER A 57 5.69 20.80 -5.16
N MET A 58 5.73 21.92 -4.44
CA MET A 58 5.48 21.96 -3.00
C MET A 58 4.01 21.68 -2.67
N ASP A 59 3.07 22.24 -3.44
CA ASP A 59 1.65 21.95 -3.24
C ASP A 59 1.33 20.48 -3.53
N TRP A 60 1.92 19.92 -4.59
CA TRP A 60 1.81 18.49 -4.88
C TRP A 60 2.39 17.61 -3.76
N ALA A 61 3.55 17.96 -3.22
CA ALA A 61 4.12 17.26 -2.06
C ALA A 61 3.17 17.29 -0.85
N ALA A 62 2.49 18.42 -0.63
CA ALA A 62 1.49 18.56 0.44
C ALA A 62 0.25 17.69 0.17
N MET A 63 -0.18 17.57 -1.08
CA MET A 63 -1.24 16.64 -1.47
C MET A 63 -0.85 15.18 -1.19
N LEU A 64 0.38 14.78 -1.52
CA LEU A 64 0.87 13.43 -1.26
C LEU A 64 0.97 13.13 0.24
N MET A 65 1.46 14.08 1.05
CA MET A 65 1.47 13.95 2.51
C MET A 65 0.07 13.64 3.03
N ARG A 66 -0.94 14.44 2.65
CA ARG A 66 -2.34 14.22 3.06
C ARG A 66 -2.90 12.89 2.56
N MET A 67 -2.53 12.49 1.35
CA MET A 67 -2.97 11.21 0.76
C MET A 67 -2.46 10.03 1.58
N TYR A 68 -1.16 10.00 1.88
CA TYR A 68 -0.56 8.89 2.61
C TYR A 68 -0.96 8.84 4.08
N MET A 69 -1.19 9.98 4.72
CA MET A 69 -1.78 10.01 6.06
C MET A 69 -3.15 9.32 6.09
N ARG A 70 -4.05 9.70 5.17
CA ARG A 70 -5.39 9.08 5.07
C ARG A 70 -5.31 7.60 4.69
N TRP A 71 -4.37 7.22 3.83
CA TRP A 71 -4.15 5.82 3.47
C TRP A 71 -3.68 5.01 4.69
N GLY A 72 -2.73 5.52 5.48
CA GLY A 72 -2.24 4.85 6.68
C GLY A 72 -3.35 4.62 7.70
N GLU A 73 -4.09 5.67 8.04
CA GLU A 73 -5.24 5.61 8.96
C GLU A 73 -6.29 4.60 8.48
N ARG A 74 -6.61 4.59 7.17
CA ARG A 74 -7.59 3.65 6.58
C ARG A 74 -7.12 2.19 6.65
N ASN A 75 -5.82 1.94 6.60
CA ASN A 75 -5.24 0.60 6.68
C ASN A 75 -4.87 0.19 8.13
N GLY A 76 -5.25 0.99 9.14
CA GLY A 76 -5.06 0.65 10.55
C GLY A 76 -3.69 1.02 11.12
N TYR A 77 -2.88 1.79 10.40
CA TYR A 77 -1.61 2.30 10.91
C TYR A 77 -1.82 3.56 11.76
N GLU A 78 -1.07 3.69 12.85
CA GLU A 78 -0.84 4.96 13.52
C GLU A 78 0.14 5.79 12.67
N VAL A 79 -0.28 6.97 12.22
CA VAL A 79 0.54 7.87 11.40
C VAL A 79 0.93 9.11 12.19
N LYS A 80 2.23 9.37 12.31
CA LYS A 80 2.80 10.54 13.01
C LYS A 80 3.59 11.40 12.04
N VAL A 81 3.41 12.72 12.12
CA VAL A 81 4.28 13.68 11.42
C VAL A 81 5.48 13.94 12.33
N ILE A 82 6.65 13.48 11.93
CA ILE A 82 7.90 13.63 12.69
C ILE A 82 8.53 15.00 12.40
N ASP A 83 8.49 15.41 11.14
CA ASP A 83 9.06 16.67 10.68
C ASP A 83 8.29 17.16 9.45
N ALA A 84 8.14 18.47 9.32
CA ALA A 84 7.54 19.10 8.14
C ALA A 84 8.14 20.49 7.94
N GLN A 85 8.54 20.76 6.71
CA GLN A 85 9.05 22.05 6.26
C GLN A 85 8.10 22.62 5.22
N ASP A 86 7.44 23.72 5.58
CA ASP A 86 6.54 24.43 4.68
C ASP A 86 7.31 25.11 3.53
N GLY A 87 6.62 25.29 2.40
CA GLY A 87 7.07 26.15 1.32
C GLY A 87 6.95 27.63 1.69
N GLU A 88 7.68 28.51 0.99
CA GLU A 88 7.66 29.96 1.28
C GLU A 88 6.30 30.61 0.96
N GLU A 89 5.62 30.15 -0.10
CA GLU A 89 4.29 30.66 -0.51
C GLU A 89 3.17 29.65 -0.29
N ALA A 90 3.39 28.38 -0.65
CA ALA A 90 2.39 27.32 -0.52
C ALA A 90 3.04 25.94 -0.47
N GLY A 91 2.27 24.96 0.01
CA GLY A 91 2.67 23.56 0.06
C GLY A 91 3.78 23.26 1.05
N ILE A 92 4.47 22.13 0.85
CA ILE A 92 5.59 21.70 1.70
C ILE A 92 6.83 21.44 0.85
N LYS A 93 7.99 21.83 1.38
CA LYS A 93 9.30 21.49 0.80
C LYS A 93 9.72 20.08 1.15
N SER A 94 9.48 19.66 2.39
CA SER A 94 9.68 18.26 2.80
C SER A 94 8.81 17.89 4.00
N CYS A 95 8.51 16.61 4.15
CA CYS A 95 7.95 16.06 5.38
C CYS A 95 8.44 14.65 5.64
N THR A 96 8.46 14.26 6.91
CA THR A 96 8.77 12.92 7.38
C THR A 96 7.58 12.40 8.17
N LEU A 97 7.02 11.28 7.69
CA LEU A 97 5.93 10.56 8.33
C LEU A 97 6.46 9.25 8.92
N GLU A 98 5.98 8.88 10.09
CA GLU A 98 6.18 7.59 10.71
C GLU A 98 4.88 6.80 10.71
N PHE A 99 4.94 5.55 10.26
CA PHE A 99 3.83 4.60 10.23
C PHE A 99 4.14 3.46 11.19
N VAL A 100 3.24 3.18 12.14
CA VAL A 100 3.36 2.06 13.08
C VAL A 100 2.06 1.25 13.06
N GLY A 101 2.14 -0.07 12.89
CA GLY A 101 0.99 -0.98 12.86
C GLY A 101 1.38 -2.43 12.69
#